data_AF-N1Q9N2-F1
#
_entry.id   AF-N1Q9N2-F1
#
_cell.length_a   1.000
_cell.length_b   1.000
_cell.length_c   1.000
_cell.angle_alpha   90.00
_cell.angle_beta   90.00
_cell.angle_gamma   90.00
#
_symmetry.space_group_name_H-M   'P 1'
#
loop_
_entity.id
_entity.type
_entity.pdbx_description
1 polymer ?
#
loop_
_entity_poly.entity_id
_entity_poly.type
_entity_poly.pdbx_seq_one_letter_code
_entity_poly.pdbx_strand_id
1 'polypeptide(L)'
;MTYWGCWSDQSPKTLPNMAYTSNDNTIEKCTKTCADGGNTIAGLEYGTQCFCGKSLGYLATQVIESSCSFTCPGNSTETCGGSGRLSLFSNGRPVLQEAPGTPETVGDFYYVSCYTEPSNGARALAGKGTSSNSMTLETCANFCSSYQYFGTEYGSECYCGNSFSAGANRTSDSDCNMLCSGATNEFCGAGDRLTVYQ
;
A
#
# COMPACT_ATOMS: atom_id res chain seq x y z
N MET A 1 -16.49 18.09 8.55
CA MET A 1 -16.56 16.70 8.08
C MET A 1 -17.79 16.03 8.68
N THR A 2 -18.47 15.16 7.95
CA THR A 2 -19.65 14.40 8.43
C THR A 2 -19.26 12.95 8.66
N TYR A 3 -19.99 12.24 9.54
CA TYR A 3 -19.74 10.81 9.80
C TYR A 3 -20.07 9.95 8.57
N TRP A 4 -19.19 8.99 8.26
CA TRP A 4 -19.31 8.05 7.14
C TRP A 4 -19.24 6.58 7.58
N GLY A 5 -19.45 6.32 8.88
CA GLY A 5 -19.53 4.97 9.43
C GLY A 5 -18.23 4.47 10.04
N CYS A 6 -18.28 3.22 10.51
CA CYS A 6 -17.12 2.50 11.04
C CYS A 6 -16.37 1.77 9.91
N TRP A 7 -15.07 1.98 9.80
CA TRP A 7 -14.23 1.40 8.75
C TRP A 7 -13.13 0.52 9.33
N SER A 8 -12.75 -0.52 8.59
CA SER A 8 -11.58 -1.32 8.93
C SER A 8 -10.30 -0.48 8.80
N ASP A 9 -9.34 -0.73 9.68
CA ASP A 9 -7.98 -0.22 9.54
C ASP A 9 -7.01 -1.39 9.64
N GLN A 10 -6.44 -1.76 8.49
CA GLN A 10 -5.62 -2.97 8.32
C GLN A 10 -4.23 -2.61 7.78
N SER A 11 -3.48 -3.60 7.31
CA SER A 11 -2.25 -3.36 6.54
C SER A 11 -2.52 -3.65 5.06
N PRO A 12 -2.31 -2.69 4.15
CA PRO A 12 -1.93 -1.29 4.40
C PRO A 12 -3.01 -0.48 5.11
N LYS A 13 -2.58 0.58 5.82
CA LYS A 13 -3.44 1.45 6.63
C LYS A 13 -4.51 2.15 5.79
N THR A 14 -5.72 2.25 6.34
CA THR A 14 -6.85 2.94 5.72
C THR A 14 -6.61 4.44 5.65
N LEU A 15 -5.99 5.01 6.68
CA LEU A 15 -5.47 6.38 6.67
C LEU A 15 -4.01 6.35 7.13
N PRO A 16 -3.02 6.64 6.26
CA PRO A 16 -1.61 6.43 6.59
C PRO A 16 -1.04 7.48 7.55
N ASN A 17 -1.64 8.67 7.63
CA ASN A 17 -1.07 9.79 8.37
C ASN A 17 -1.71 9.91 9.75
N MET A 18 -1.03 9.44 10.79
CA MET A 18 -1.41 9.71 12.17
C MET A 18 -1.07 11.18 12.51
N ALA A 19 -2.10 12.00 12.73
CA ALA A 19 -1.92 13.40 13.10
C ALA A 19 -1.47 13.55 14.56
N TYR A 20 -2.05 12.75 15.46
CA TYR A 20 -1.66 12.72 16.88
C TYR A 20 -2.22 11.50 17.62
N THR A 21 -1.71 11.28 18.84
CA THR A 21 -2.33 10.48 19.90
C THR A 21 -2.55 11.38 21.12
N SER A 22 -3.75 11.45 21.68
CA SER A 22 -4.06 12.34 22.80
C SER A 22 -5.16 11.84 23.75
N ASN A 23 -5.00 12.12 25.04
CA ASN A 23 -5.98 11.78 26.10
C ASN A 23 -7.12 12.81 26.24
N ASP A 24 -7.14 13.85 25.42
CA ASP A 24 -8.22 14.83 25.30
C ASP A 24 -8.86 14.80 23.90
N ASN A 25 -8.71 13.67 23.18
CA ASN A 25 -9.23 13.53 21.82
C ASN A 25 -10.76 13.61 21.79
N THR A 26 -11.29 14.32 20.80
CA THR A 26 -12.72 14.42 20.45
C THR A 26 -12.88 14.37 18.94
N ILE A 27 -14.09 14.14 18.46
CA ILE A 27 -14.45 14.21 17.03
C ILE A 27 -14.09 15.59 16.46
N GLU A 28 -14.44 16.68 17.15
CA GLU A 28 -14.18 18.05 16.69
C GLU A 28 -12.70 18.32 16.61
N LYS A 29 -11.92 17.90 17.62
CA LYS A 29 -10.47 18.12 17.65
C LYS A 29 -9.80 17.41 16.47
N CYS A 30 -10.16 16.15 16.21
CA CYS A 30 -9.55 15.38 15.13
C CYS A 30 -9.97 15.92 13.76
N THR A 31 -11.26 16.10 13.53
CA THR A 31 -11.78 16.60 12.23
C THR A 31 -11.26 18.01 11.91
N LYS A 32 -11.16 18.89 12.92
CA LYS A 32 -10.55 20.21 12.76
C LYS A 32 -9.08 20.11 12.41
N THR A 33 -8.32 19.29 13.15
CA THR A 33 -6.88 19.10 12.88
C THR A 33 -6.63 18.61 11.47
N CYS A 34 -7.40 17.62 11.00
CA CYS A 34 -7.29 17.13 9.63
C CYS A 34 -7.67 18.19 8.59
N ALA A 35 -8.75 18.93 8.81
CA ALA A 35 -9.19 20.00 7.90
C ALA A 35 -8.16 21.14 7.81
N ASP A 36 -7.62 21.60 8.94
CA ASP A 36 -6.58 22.64 9.02
C ASP A 36 -5.29 22.17 8.33
N GLY A 37 -5.01 20.87 8.36
CA GLY A 37 -3.92 20.23 7.62
C GLY A 37 -4.21 19.97 6.12
N GLY A 38 -5.34 20.44 5.59
CA GLY A 38 -5.72 20.28 4.18
C GLY A 38 -6.19 18.89 3.79
N ASN A 39 -6.53 18.04 4.76
CA ASN A 39 -7.11 16.71 4.52
C ASN A 39 -8.63 16.77 4.42
N THR A 40 -9.21 15.91 3.61
CA THR A 40 -10.67 15.82 3.41
C THR A 40 -11.31 14.74 4.27
N ILE A 41 -10.49 13.83 4.83
CA ILE A 41 -10.90 12.69 5.64
C ILE A 41 -10.18 12.73 6.99
N ALA A 42 -10.91 12.45 8.05
CA ALA A 42 -10.41 12.18 9.39
C ALA A 42 -10.92 10.80 9.85
N GLY A 43 -10.10 10.06 10.58
CA GLY A 43 -10.47 8.79 11.19
C GLY A 43 -9.96 8.75 12.62
N LEU A 44 -10.84 8.36 13.54
CA LEU A 44 -10.48 8.22 14.96
C LEU A 44 -10.34 6.73 15.28
N GLU A 45 -9.22 6.34 15.87
CA GLU A 45 -8.91 4.95 16.27
C GLU A 45 -8.57 4.91 17.77
N TYR A 46 -8.83 3.77 18.42
CA TYR A 46 -8.35 3.48 19.77
C TYR A 46 -8.74 4.52 20.85
N GLY A 47 -9.77 5.33 20.61
CA GLY A 47 -10.17 6.44 21.49
C GLY A 47 -9.26 7.67 21.37
N THR A 48 -7.94 7.47 21.39
CA THR A 48 -6.94 8.52 21.53
C THR A 48 -6.30 8.98 20.23
N GLN A 49 -6.42 8.20 19.15
CA GLN A 49 -5.67 8.42 17.92
C GLN A 49 -6.51 9.17 16.89
N CYS A 50 -5.86 10.09 16.18
CA CYS A 50 -6.43 10.80 15.05
C CYS A 50 -5.57 10.57 13.81
N PHE A 51 -6.21 10.13 12.73
CA PHE A 51 -5.61 9.90 11.43
C PHE A 51 -6.26 10.81 10.39
N CYS A 52 -5.48 11.26 9.41
CA CYS A 52 -5.94 12.14 8.35
C CYS A 52 -5.59 11.57 6.97
N GLY A 53 -6.36 11.95 5.96
CA GLY A 53 -6.02 11.65 4.57
C GLY A 53 -6.91 12.36 3.56
N LYS A 54 -6.58 12.20 2.28
CA LYS A 54 -7.40 12.68 1.15
C LYS A 54 -8.16 11.55 0.45
N SER A 55 -7.74 10.31 0.68
CA SER A 55 -8.32 9.08 0.18
C SER A 55 -8.17 7.99 1.24
N LEU A 56 -8.98 6.94 1.12
CA LEU A 56 -8.88 5.73 1.92
C LEU A 56 -7.90 4.75 1.26
N GLY A 57 -7.21 3.93 2.05
CA GLY A 57 -6.43 2.80 1.52
C GLY A 57 -7.31 1.84 0.71
N TYR A 58 -6.74 1.20 -0.32
CA TYR A 58 -7.51 0.38 -1.27
C TYR A 58 -8.18 -0.86 -0.66
N LEU A 59 -7.71 -1.33 0.51
CA LEU A 59 -8.34 -2.43 1.27
C LEU A 59 -9.38 -1.95 2.29
N ALA A 60 -9.61 -0.64 2.40
CA ALA A 60 -10.55 -0.09 3.36
C ALA A 60 -11.98 -0.57 3.06
N THR A 61 -12.61 -1.14 4.07
CA THR A 61 -13.99 -1.63 3.99
C THR A 61 -14.81 -1.08 5.15
N GLN A 62 -16.05 -0.70 4.88
CA GLN A 62 -16.99 -0.37 5.95
C GLN A 62 -17.36 -1.64 6.71
N VAL A 63 -17.38 -1.57 8.03
CA VAL A 63 -17.70 -2.69 8.92
C VAL A 63 -18.90 -2.36 9.79
N ILE A 64 -19.32 -3.31 10.62
CA ILE A 64 -20.43 -3.09 11.56
C ILE A 64 -20.09 -1.98 12.56
N GLU A 65 -21.03 -1.06 12.76
CA GLU A 65 -20.90 0.13 13.63
C GLU A 65 -20.42 -0.21 15.05
N SER A 66 -20.88 -1.33 15.62
CA SER A 66 -20.48 -1.76 16.96
C SER A 66 -19.00 -2.15 17.09
N SER A 67 -18.27 -2.28 15.98
CA SER A 67 -16.80 -2.45 15.99
C SER A 67 -16.07 -1.15 16.38
N CYS A 68 -16.70 0.00 16.14
CA CYS A 68 -16.25 1.29 16.64
C CYS A 68 -17.00 1.57 17.94
N SER A 69 -16.43 1.17 19.07
CA SER A 69 -17.06 1.23 20.39
C SER A 69 -16.24 1.99 21.43
N PHE A 70 -15.06 2.48 21.07
CA PHE A 70 -14.18 3.16 22.01
C PHE A 70 -14.65 4.60 22.18
N THR A 71 -14.87 4.98 23.43
CA THR A 71 -15.27 6.34 23.78
C THR A 71 -14.11 7.32 23.58
N CYS A 72 -14.43 8.54 23.13
CA CYS A 72 -13.46 9.62 23.08
C CYS A 72 -13.07 10.07 24.50
N PRO A 73 -11.78 10.16 24.85
CA PRO A 73 -11.38 10.52 26.20
C PRO A 73 -11.62 12.01 26.52
N GLY A 74 -11.68 12.88 25.51
CA GLY A 74 -12.04 14.30 25.68
C GLY A 74 -13.54 14.57 25.72
N ASN A 75 -14.38 13.62 25.29
CA ASN A 75 -15.84 13.71 25.37
C ASN A 75 -16.47 12.32 25.46
N SER A 76 -16.99 11.96 26.64
CA SER A 76 -17.52 10.62 26.89
C SER A 76 -18.83 10.29 26.15
N THR A 77 -19.44 11.27 25.47
CA THR A 77 -20.65 11.08 24.66
C THR A 77 -20.35 10.71 23.20
N GLU A 78 -19.07 10.68 22.81
CA GLU A 78 -18.62 10.44 21.44
C GLU A 78 -17.90 9.09 21.30
N THR A 79 -17.91 8.56 20.07
CA THR A 79 -17.23 7.32 19.69
C THR A 79 -16.03 7.61 18.79
N CYS A 80 -14.84 7.27 19.27
CA CYS A 80 -13.54 7.47 18.65
C CYS A 80 -12.92 6.14 18.17
N GLY A 81 -13.65 5.40 17.34
CA GLY A 81 -13.17 4.18 16.69
C GLY A 81 -13.17 2.95 17.59
N GLY A 82 -12.22 2.06 17.33
CA GLY A 82 -11.98 0.82 18.07
C GLY A 82 -10.59 0.27 17.76
N SER A 83 -10.29 -0.96 18.16
CA SER A 83 -9.01 -1.60 17.84
C SER A 83 -8.98 -2.03 16.37
N GLY A 84 -8.13 -1.39 15.53
CA GLY A 84 -8.11 -1.62 14.08
C GLY A 84 -9.37 -1.10 13.37
N ARG A 85 -10.04 -0.10 13.95
CA ARG A 85 -11.35 0.39 13.49
C ARG A 85 -11.43 1.91 13.59
N LEU A 86 -11.76 2.54 12.46
CA LEU A 86 -11.86 4.00 12.36
C LEU A 86 -13.31 4.45 12.38
N SER A 87 -13.67 5.31 13.34
CA SER A 87 -14.83 6.19 13.16
C SER A 87 -14.47 7.21 12.08
N LEU A 88 -15.03 7.07 10.87
CA LEU A 88 -14.62 7.85 9.71
C LEU A 88 -15.47 9.10 9.52
N PHE A 89 -14.82 10.24 9.28
CA PHE A 89 -15.44 11.51 8.96
C PHE A 89 -14.85 12.07 7.66
N SER A 90 -15.67 12.63 6.77
CA SER A 90 -15.20 13.16 5.49
C SER A 90 -16.00 14.37 5.01
N ASN A 91 -15.36 15.24 4.23
CA ASN A 91 -16.00 16.31 3.46
C ASN A 91 -16.42 15.78 2.08
N GLY A 92 -17.62 15.22 2.00
CA GLY A 92 -18.10 14.51 0.80
C GLY A 92 -17.76 13.02 0.81
N ARG A 93 -18.10 12.33 -0.28
CA ARG A 93 -17.93 10.88 -0.41
C ARG A 93 -16.43 10.51 -0.36
N PRO A 94 -15.99 9.69 0.60
CA PRO A 94 -14.62 9.17 0.61
C PRO A 94 -14.32 8.41 -0.68
N VAL A 95 -13.12 8.62 -1.23
CA VAL A 95 -12.61 7.90 -2.40
C VAL A 95 -11.54 6.91 -1.94
N LEU A 96 -11.54 5.71 -2.51
CA LEU A 96 -10.46 4.74 -2.32
C LEU A 96 -9.27 5.13 -3.22
N GLN A 97 -8.06 4.92 -2.71
CA GLN A 97 -6.87 4.86 -3.55
C GLN A 97 -7.06 3.69 -4.55
N GLU A 98 -6.52 3.86 -5.76
CA GLU A 98 -6.46 2.75 -6.70
C GLU A 98 -5.67 1.60 -6.10
N ALA A 99 -6.17 0.39 -6.31
CA ALA A 99 -5.47 -0.80 -5.88
C ALA A 99 -4.12 -0.86 -6.61
N PRO A 100 -3.03 -1.23 -5.92
CA PRO A 100 -1.75 -1.45 -6.57
C PRO A 100 -1.91 -2.51 -7.66
N GLY A 101 -1.14 -2.34 -8.73
CA GLY A 101 -1.22 -3.23 -9.88
C GLY A 101 0.13 -3.54 -10.50
N THR A 102 0.06 -4.30 -11.58
CA THR A 102 1.15 -4.54 -12.51
C THR A 102 0.76 -3.86 -13.82
N PRO A 103 1.23 -2.62 -14.08
CA PRO A 103 0.95 -1.92 -15.33
C PRO A 103 1.26 -2.81 -16.55
N GLU A 104 0.44 -2.73 -17.60
CA GLU A 104 0.69 -3.52 -18.82
C GLU A 104 2.02 -3.13 -19.48
N THR A 105 2.44 -1.87 -19.31
CA THR A 105 3.67 -1.31 -19.89
C THR A 105 4.41 -0.44 -18.88
N VAL A 106 5.74 -0.55 -18.87
CA VAL A 106 6.65 0.31 -18.09
C VAL A 106 7.82 0.71 -18.99
N GLY A 107 7.85 1.98 -19.39
CA GLY A 107 8.79 2.43 -20.43
C GLY A 107 8.59 1.66 -21.73
N ASP A 108 9.67 1.07 -22.24
CA ASP A 108 9.66 0.27 -23.48
C ASP A 108 9.31 -1.22 -23.25
N PHE A 109 9.07 -1.63 -22.00
CA PHE A 109 8.78 -3.02 -21.66
C PHE A 109 7.29 -3.27 -21.43
N TYR A 110 6.82 -4.46 -21.77
CA TYR A 110 5.49 -4.97 -21.45
C TYR A 110 5.52 -6.04 -20.37
N TYR A 111 4.46 -6.12 -19.56
CA TYR A 111 4.32 -7.12 -18.50
C TYR A 111 4.29 -8.54 -19.09
N VAL A 112 5.06 -9.45 -18.50
CA VAL A 112 5.17 -10.84 -18.95
C VAL A 112 4.38 -11.79 -18.04
N SER A 113 4.74 -11.82 -16.75
CA SER A 113 4.15 -12.71 -15.73
C SER A 113 4.86 -12.51 -14.39
N CYS A 114 4.27 -13.03 -13.32
CA CYS A 114 4.99 -13.38 -12.11
C CYS A 114 5.84 -14.66 -12.33
N TYR A 115 7.13 -14.61 -11.97
CA TYR A 115 8.08 -15.72 -12.11
C TYR A 115 8.67 -16.14 -10.76
N THR A 116 8.94 -17.43 -10.57
CA THR A 116 9.65 -17.94 -9.40
C THR A 116 11.16 -17.80 -9.54
N GLU A 117 11.85 -17.59 -8.42
CA GLU A 117 13.28 -17.91 -8.35
C GLU A 117 13.49 -19.44 -8.48
N PRO A 118 14.59 -19.90 -9.11
CA PRO A 118 15.00 -21.30 -9.06
C PRO A 118 15.23 -21.80 -7.63
N SER A 119 14.77 -23.02 -7.32
CA SER A 119 14.88 -23.62 -5.98
C SER A 119 16.31 -23.96 -5.52
N ASN A 120 17.29 -23.83 -6.42
CA ASN A 120 18.71 -24.06 -6.13
C ASN A 120 19.45 -22.79 -5.70
N GLY A 121 18.74 -21.67 -5.51
CA GLY A 121 19.31 -20.38 -5.10
C GLY A 121 19.99 -19.59 -6.24
N ALA A 122 19.88 -20.04 -7.49
CA ALA A 122 20.23 -19.21 -8.65
C ALA A 122 19.20 -18.09 -8.84
N ARG A 123 19.58 -17.04 -9.59
CA ARG A 123 18.67 -15.97 -10.00
C ARG A 123 17.91 -16.34 -11.27
N ALA A 124 16.61 -16.06 -11.31
CA ALA A 124 15.74 -16.22 -12.46
C ALA A 124 16.27 -15.40 -13.63
N LEU A 125 16.66 -14.16 -13.37
CA LEU A 125 17.38 -13.28 -14.28
C LEU A 125 18.82 -13.09 -13.78
N ALA A 126 19.76 -13.81 -14.41
CA ALA A 126 21.15 -13.89 -13.96
C ALA A 126 22.09 -12.79 -14.51
N GLY A 127 21.53 -11.68 -15.01
CA GLY A 127 22.29 -10.53 -15.50
C GLY A 127 22.73 -9.61 -14.36
N LYS A 128 22.63 -8.30 -14.59
CA LYS A 128 22.92 -7.31 -13.53
C LYS A 128 21.77 -7.26 -12.53
N GLY A 129 22.08 -6.86 -11.29
CA GLY A 129 21.08 -6.57 -10.29
C GLY A 129 21.47 -5.38 -9.41
N THR A 130 20.47 -4.76 -8.80
CA THR A 130 20.63 -3.68 -7.82
C THR A 130 19.48 -3.71 -6.83
N SER A 131 19.60 -2.97 -5.73
CA SER A 131 18.51 -2.77 -4.78
C SER A 131 18.45 -1.34 -4.31
N SER A 132 17.24 -0.89 -3.95
CA SER A 132 16.97 0.48 -3.51
C SER A 132 15.79 0.50 -2.55
N ASN A 133 15.86 1.35 -1.53
CA ASN A 133 14.72 1.66 -0.65
C ASN A 133 13.69 2.59 -1.31
N SER A 134 13.92 2.96 -2.57
CA SER A 134 13.02 3.74 -3.40
C SER A 134 12.83 3.08 -4.76
N MET A 135 12.79 1.74 -4.79
CA MET A 135 12.59 0.97 -6.02
C MET A 135 11.19 1.20 -6.58
N THR A 136 11.12 1.43 -7.88
CA THR A 136 9.90 1.51 -8.71
C THR A 136 10.11 0.64 -9.95
N LEU A 137 9.03 0.28 -10.64
CA LEU A 137 9.14 -0.45 -11.89
C LEU A 137 9.96 0.36 -12.92
N GLU A 138 9.76 1.67 -13.00
CA GLU A 138 10.48 2.55 -13.93
C GLU A 138 11.98 2.61 -13.60
N THR A 139 12.35 2.68 -12.33
CA THR A 139 13.78 2.69 -11.96
C THR A 139 14.46 1.38 -12.34
N CYS A 140 13.77 0.25 -12.22
CA CYS A 140 14.31 -1.04 -12.64
C CYS A 140 14.37 -1.17 -14.17
N ALA A 141 13.30 -0.78 -14.87
CA ALA A 141 13.26 -0.74 -16.33
C ALA A 141 14.42 0.09 -16.92
N ASN A 142 14.66 1.29 -16.37
CA ASN A 142 15.76 2.15 -16.79
C ASN A 142 17.13 1.52 -16.53
N PHE A 143 17.33 0.91 -15.36
CA PHE A 143 18.56 0.21 -15.01
C PHE A 143 18.84 -0.97 -15.95
N CYS A 144 17.80 -1.67 -16.37
CA CYS A 144 17.86 -2.83 -17.26
C CYS A 144 17.65 -2.50 -18.75
N SER A 145 17.69 -1.23 -19.16
CA SER A 145 17.41 -0.79 -20.54
C SER A 145 18.24 -1.45 -21.65
N SER A 146 19.38 -2.07 -21.32
CA SER A 146 20.21 -2.84 -22.25
C SER A 146 19.94 -4.35 -22.25
N TYR A 147 18.89 -4.81 -21.56
CA TYR A 147 18.51 -6.20 -21.40
C TYR A 147 17.11 -6.46 -21.97
N GLN A 148 16.86 -7.69 -22.39
CA GLN A 148 15.55 -8.11 -22.88
C GLN A 148 14.52 -8.19 -21.76
N TYR A 149 14.93 -8.42 -20.52
CA TYR A 149 14.04 -8.56 -19.38
C TYR A 149 14.54 -7.72 -18.21
N PHE A 150 13.59 -7.17 -17.47
CA PHE A 150 13.80 -6.79 -16.09
C PHE A 150 12.79 -7.50 -15.19
N GLY A 151 13.16 -7.70 -13.93
CA GLY A 151 12.29 -8.25 -12.92
C GLY A 151 12.56 -7.59 -11.58
N THR A 152 11.50 -7.26 -10.86
CA THR A 152 11.59 -6.73 -9.50
C THR A 152 11.20 -7.78 -8.48
N GLU A 153 11.94 -7.86 -7.37
CA GLU A 153 11.72 -8.82 -6.29
C GLU A 153 11.74 -8.10 -4.93
N TYR A 154 11.03 -8.66 -3.95
CA TYR A 154 11.09 -8.25 -2.55
C TYR A 154 10.89 -6.74 -2.32
N GLY A 155 10.07 -6.11 -3.18
CA GLY A 155 9.73 -4.68 -3.13
C GLY A 155 10.88 -3.71 -3.43
N SER A 156 12.12 -4.17 -3.40
CA SER A 156 13.31 -3.30 -3.35
C SER A 156 14.44 -3.76 -4.26
N GLU A 157 14.34 -4.96 -4.83
CA GLU A 157 15.38 -5.56 -5.66
C GLU A 157 14.98 -5.51 -7.13
N CYS A 158 15.99 -5.38 -7.99
CA CYS A 158 15.87 -5.30 -9.42
C CYS A 158 16.91 -6.21 -10.08
N TYR A 159 16.48 -7.01 -11.04
CA TYR A 159 17.30 -7.97 -11.77
C TYR A 159 17.06 -7.85 -13.27
N CYS A 160 18.13 -7.93 -14.05
CA CYS A 160 18.09 -7.87 -15.50
C CYS A 160 18.48 -9.23 -16.09
N GLY A 161 18.00 -9.55 -17.30
CA GLY A 161 18.41 -10.76 -18.00
C GLY A 161 18.06 -10.74 -19.48
N ASN A 162 18.73 -11.59 -20.26
CA ASN A 162 18.36 -11.84 -21.66
C ASN A 162 17.70 -13.21 -21.86
N SER A 163 17.53 -13.95 -20.76
CA SER A 163 16.94 -15.28 -20.71
C SER A 163 16.67 -15.65 -19.26
N PHE A 164 15.79 -16.61 -19.04
CA PHE A 164 15.55 -17.17 -17.71
C PHE A 164 16.52 -18.32 -17.41
N SER A 165 17.00 -18.38 -16.17
CA SER A 165 17.73 -19.54 -15.65
C SER A 165 16.84 -20.79 -15.58
N ALA A 166 17.44 -21.97 -15.71
CA ALA A 166 16.72 -23.23 -15.55
C ALA A 166 16.09 -23.32 -14.15
N GLY A 167 14.80 -23.63 -14.09
CA GLY A 167 14.04 -23.71 -12.83
C GLY A 167 13.22 -22.46 -12.50
N ALA A 168 13.41 -21.35 -13.22
CA ALA A 168 12.49 -20.21 -13.15
C ALA A 168 11.21 -20.52 -13.93
N ASN A 169 10.06 -20.46 -13.28
CA ASN A 169 8.77 -20.80 -13.87
C ASN A 169 7.75 -19.68 -13.67
N ARG A 170 6.80 -19.56 -14.59
CA ARG A 170 5.61 -18.73 -14.38
C ARG A 170 4.80 -19.26 -13.21
N THR A 171 4.21 -18.35 -12.44
CA THR A 171 3.26 -18.65 -11.38
C THR A 171 2.07 -17.70 -11.45
N SER A 172 1.15 -17.79 -10.49
CA SER A 172 0.02 -16.87 -10.38
C SER A 172 0.50 -15.43 -10.22
N ASP A 173 -0.10 -14.49 -10.95
CA ASP A 173 0.20 -13.06 -10.79
C ASP A 173 -0.07 -12.57 -9.36
N SER A 174 -1.01 -13.20 -8.66
CA SER A 174 -1.31 -12.91 -7.25
C SER A 174 -0.16 -13.24 -6.29
N ASP A 175 0.84 -14.03 -6.70
CA ASP A 175 2.02 -14.31 -5.89
C ASP A 175 2.98 -13.11 -5.85
N CYS A 176 2.96 -12.25 -6.88
CA CYS A 176 3.74 -11.02 -6.96
C CYS A 176 2.93 -9.84 -6.40
N ASN A 177 2.75 -9.83 -5.08
CA ASN A 177 1.84 -8.92 -4.36
C ASN A 177 2.56 -7.96 -3.39
N MET A 178 3.89 -7.89 -3.44
CA MET A 178 4.66 -6.98 -2.61
C MET A 178 4.75 -5.61 -3.28
N LEU A 179 4.42 -4.55 -2.54
CA LEU A 179 4.55 -3.19 -3.03
C LEU A 179 6.02 -2.83 -3.32
N CYS A 180 6.21 -2.01 -4.34
CA CYS A 180 7.47 -1.33 -4.56
C CYS A 180 7.81 -0.41 -3.38
N SER A 181 9.07 -0.41 -2.96
CA SER A 181 9.56 0.40 -1.83
C SER A 181 9.52 1.92 -2.12
N GLY A 182 9.56 2.30 -3.40
CA GLY A 182 9.43 3.67 -3.90
C GLY A 182 8.06 4.02 -4.50
N ALA A 183 7.14 3.06 -4.64
CA ALA A 183 5.82 3.30 -5.24
C ALA A 183 4.74 2.49 -4.51
N THR A 184 3.68 3.16 -4.05
CA THR A 184 2.60 2.53 -3.27
C THR A 184 1.45 2.00 -4.13
N ASN A 185 1.54 2.14 -5.45
CA ASN A 185 0.53 1.78 -6.44
C ASN A 185 0.99 0.68 -7.41
N GLU A 186 2.16 0.08 -7.18
CA GLU A 186 2.76 -0.92 -8.08
C GLU A 186 3.32 -2.10 -7.30
N PHE A 187 3.25 -3.29 -7.89
CA PHE A 187 3.82 -4.52 -7.31
C PHE A 187 5.22 -4.83 -7.85
N CYS A 188 6.17 -4.97 -6.92
CA CYS A 188 7.57 -5.29 -7.15
C CYS A 188 7.92 -6.70 -6.59
N GLY A 189 7.24 -7.72 -7.10
CA GLY A 189 7.50 -9.12 -6.80
C GLY A 189 6.93 -9.58 -5.45
N ALA A 190 7.58 -10.57 -4.85
CA ALA A 190 7.45 -11.01 -3.46
C ALA A 190 8.72 -11.81 -3.09
N GLY A 191 8.71 -12.58 -1.99
CA GLY A 191 9.83 -13.49 -1.68
C GLY A 191 9.91 -14.64 -2.68
N ASP A 192 11.05 -14.82 -3.34
CA ASP A 192 11.28 -15.80 -4.41
C ASP A 192 10.31 -15.64 -5.60
N ARG A 193 9.84 -14.42 -5.84
CA ARG A 193 8.84 -14.07 -6.87
C ARG A 193 9.19 -12.75 -7.55
N LEU A 194 9.41 -12.78 -8.86
CA LEU A 194 9.74 -11.62 -9.68
C LEU A 194 8.52 -11.16 -10.47
N THR A 195 8.15 -9.89 -10.37
CA THR A 195 7.29 -9.24 -11.38
C THR A 195 8.16 -8.99 -12.61
N VAL A 196 7.94 -9.70 -13.73
CA VAL A 196 8.84 -9.66 -14.91
C VAL A 196 8.21 -8.95 -16.10
N TYR A 197 9.04 -8.15 -16.77
CA TYR A 197 8.72 -7.36 -17.97
C TYR A 197 9.73 -7.65 -19.10
N GLN A 198 9.32 -7.42 -20.36
CA GLN A 198 10.10 -7.66 -21.59
C GLN A 198 9.99 -6.52 -22.60
#